data_AF-A0A7Y6RC05-F1
#
_entry.id   AF-A0A7Y6RC05-F1
#
_cell.length_a   1.000
_cell.length_b   1.000
_cell.length_c   1.000
_cell.angle_alpha   90.00
_cell.angle_beta   90.00
_cell.angle_gamma   90.00
#
_symmetry.space_group_name_H-M   'P 1'
#
loop_
_entity.id
_entity.type
_entity.pdbx_description
1 polymer ?
#
loop_
_entity_poly.entity_id
_entity_poly.type
_entity_poly.pdbx_seq_one_letter_code
_entity_poly.pdbx_strand_id
1 'polypeptide(L)' 'MHAIEFETDIKDGVVKIPDEYGYLMNQHARIVVLYENTLEEKASVKQHGIDFTSVKAPSLVAQDGVEYQRNLRDEW' A
#
# COMPACT_ATOMS: atom_id res chain seq x y z
N MET A 1 -1.64 -25.84 -2.83
CA MET A 1 -2.49 -24.62 -2.87
C MET A 1 -2.48 -24.11 -4.29
N HIS A 2 -3.66 -23.84 -4.86
CA HIS A 2 -3.82 -23.39 -6.25
C HIS A 2 -4.55 -22.06 -6.28
N ALA A 3 -4.19 -21.21 -7.25
CA ALA A 3 -4.83 -19.92 -7.50
C ALA A 3 -5.42 -19.93 -8.91
N ILE A 4 -6.55 -19.25 -9.05
CA ILE A 4 -7.28 -19.11 -10.31
C ILE A 4 -7.55 -17.62 -10.46
N GLU A 5 -7.29 -17.09 -11.65
CA GLU A 5 -7.57 -15.72 -12.02
C GLU A 5 -8.66 -15.74 -13.10
N PHE A 6 -9.70 -14.93 -12.91
CA PHE A 6 -10.77 -14.76 -13.87
C PHE A 6 -11.32 -13.34 -13.77
N GLU A 7 -11.90 -12.87 -14.86
CA GLU A 7 -12.53 -11.56 -14.97
C GLU A 7 -14.05 -11.72 -15.05
N THR A 8 -14.79 -10.96 -14.25
CA THR A 8 -16.25 -10.93 -14.31
C THR A 8 -16.80 -9.64 -13.73
N ASP A 9 -18.00 -9.28 -14.16
CA ASP A 9 -18.71 -8.13 -13.61
C ASP A 9 -19.26 -8.44 -12.22
N ILE A 10 -19.19 -7.45 -11.33
CA ILE A 10 -19.95 -7.46 -10.09
C ILE A 10 -21.37 -6.99 -10.41
N LYS A 11 -22.36 -7.89 -10.28
CA LYS A 11 -23.78 -7.56 -10.52
C LYS A 11 -24.54 -7.63 -9.21
N ASP A 12 -25.18 -6.54 -8.82
CA ASP A 12 -25.95 -6.41 -7.57
C ASP A 12 -25.15 -6.83 -6.31
N GLY A 13 -23.84 -6.54 -6.32
CA GLY A 13 -22.94 -6.91 -5.23
C GLY A 13 -22.53 -8.39 -5.21
N VAL A 14 -22.89 -9.17 -6.23
CA VAL A 14 -22.57 -10.58 -6.35
C VAL A 14 -21.54 -10.81 -7.45
N VAL A 15 -20.45 -11.49 -7.10
CA VAL A 15 -19.47 -12.04 -8.05
C VAL A 15 -19.82 -13.50 -8.27
N LYS A 16 -20.19 -13.86 -9.51
CA LYS A 16 -20.46 -15.26 -9.87
C LYS A 16 -19.15 -15.90 -10.35
N ILE A 17 -18.75 -17.01 -9.72
CA ILE A 17 -17.65 -17.84 -10.23
C ILE A 17 -18.09 -18.46 -11.57
N PRO A 18 -17.31 -18.31 -12.65
CA PRO A 18 -17.61 -18.91 -13.95
C PRO A 18 -17.82 -20.43 -13.88
N ASP A 19 -18.73 -20.95 -14.71
CA ASP A 19 -19.14 -22.35 -14.66
C ASP A 19 -17.99 -23.32 -15.01
N GLU A 20 -16.97 -22.85 -15.73
CA GLU A 20 -15.72 -23.60 -16.02
C GLU A 20 -14.94 -23.99 -14.75
N TYR A 21 -15.15 -23.26 -13.64
CA TYR A 21 -14.60 -23.57 -12.33
C TYR A 21 -15.58 -24.29 -11.41
N GLY A 22 -16.58 -24.98 -11.98
CA GLY A 22 -17.60 -25.73 -11.23
C GLY A 22 -17.03 -26.78 -10.25
N TYR A 23 -15.79 -27.22 -10.44
CA TYR A 23 -15.08 -28.10 -9.50
C TYR A 23 -14.78 -27.44 -8.13
N LEU A 24 -14.89 -26.11 -8.02
CA LEU A 24 -14.77 -25.37 -6.76
C LEU A 24 -16.07 -25.37 -5.94
N MET A 25 -17.16 -25.94 -6.46
CA MET A 25 -18.43 -26.05 -5.75
C MET A 25 -18.24 -26.71 -4.38
N ASN A 26 -18.74 -26.06 -3.33
CA ASN A 26 -18.66 -26.50 -1.93
C ASN A 26 -17.23 -26.63 -1.36
N GLN A 27 -16.22 -26.01 -1.99
CA GLN A 27 -14.86 -25.95 -1.47
C GLN A 27 -14.58 -24.65 -0.72
N HIS A 28 -13.64 -24.68 0.23
CA HIS A 28 -13.14 -23.47 0.86
C HIS A 28 -12.20 -22.72 -0.08
N ALA A 29 -12.47 -21.44 -0.32
CA ALA A 29 -11.65 -20.58 -1.17
C ALA A 29 -11.42 -19.21 -0.52
N ARG A 30 -10.24 -18.63 -0.76
CA ARG A 30 -9.93 -17.23 -0.45
C ARG A 30 -9.98 -16.43 -1.75
N ILE A 31 -10.82 -15.40 -1.79
CA ILE A 31 -11.02 -14.55 -2.96
C ILE A 31 -10.34 -13.19 -2.71
N VAL A 32 -9.60 -12.70 -3.70
CA VAL A 32 -9.03 -11.35 -3.73
C VAL A 32 -9.62 -10.67 -4.95
N VAL A 33 -10.27 -9.51 -4.76
CA VAL A 33 -10.95 -8.77 -5.83
C VAL A 33 -10.11 -7.55 -6.18
N LEU A 34 -9.70 -7.45 -7.45
CA LEU A 34 -9.14 -6.23 -8.01
C LEU A 34 -10.27 -5.55 -8.78
N TYR A 35 -10.44 -4.24 -8.57
CA TYR A 35 -11.40 -3.44 -9.30
C TYR A 35 -10.76 -2.11 -9.69
N GLU A 36 -11.14 -1.59 -10.85
CA GLU A 36 -10.75 -0.25 -11.24
C GLU A 36 -11.56 0.76 -10.45
N ASN A 37 -10.87 1.60 -9.67
CA ASN A 37 -11.52 2.70 -8.99
C ASN A 37 -11.73 3.86 -9.97
N THR A 38 -12.81 3.81 -10.75
CA THR A 38 -13.18 4.87 -11.70
C THR A 38 -13.89 6.05 -11.03
N LEU A 39 -14.38 5.84 -9.81
CA LEU A 39 -14.71 6.93 -8.91
C LEU A 39 -13.39 7.37 -8.27
N GLU A 40 -12.81 8.45 -8.79
CA GLU A 40 -11.94 9.28 -7.97
C GLU A 40 -12.75 9.68 -6.72
N GLU A 41 -12.71 8.83 -5.69
CA GLU A 41 -12.87 9.31 -4.34
C GLU A 41 -11.81 10.38 -4.20
N LYS A 42 -12.27 11.62 -4.32
CA LYS A 42 -11.65 12.81 -3.74
C LYS A 42 -11.59 12.65 -2.22
N ALA A 43 -11.10 11.52 -1.72
CA ALA A 43 -10.42 11.45 -0.47
C ALA A 43 -9.21 12.34 -0.66
N SER A 44 -9.39 13.64 -0.43
CA SER A 44 -8.30 14.52 -0.09
C SER A 44 -7.69 13.87 1.14
N VAL A 45 -6.68 13.03 0.95
CA VAL A 45 -5.74 12.72 2.00
C VAL A 45 -5.16 14.09 2.31
N LYS A 46 -5.72 14.76 3.33
CA LYS A 46 -5.15 15.98 3.85
C LYS A 46 -3.76 15.55 4.27
N GLN A 47 -2.77 15.85 3.43
CA GLN A 47 -1.38 15.75 3.78
C GLN A 47 -1.22 16.69 4.96
N HIS A 48 -1.35 16.15 6.17
CA HIS A 48 -0.93 16.86 7.36
C HIS A 48 0.59 16.81 7.28
N GLY A 49 1.17 17.89 6.78
CA GLY A 49 2.61 18.09 6.86
C GLY A 49 3.03 17.82 8.30
N ILE A 50 3.99 16.92 8.49
CA ILE A 50 4.49 16.60 9.81
C ILE A 50 5.21 17.86 10.30
N ASP A 51 4.66 18.51 11.33
CA ASP A 51 5.23 19.73 11.89
C ASP A 51 6.35 19.37 12.86
N PHE A 52 7.59 19.64 12.46
CA PHE A 52 8.78 19.40 13.27
C PHE A 52 9.20 20.62 14.11
N THR A 53 8.44 21.73 14.11
CA THR A 53 8.81 22.95 14.84
C THR A 53 8.95 22.75 16.35
N SER A 54 8.25 21.78 16.94
CA SER A 54 8.34 21.45 18.36
C SER A 54 9.45 20.44 18.70
N VAL A 55 10.10 19.84 17.70
CA VAL A 55 11.13 18.81 17.92
C VAL A 55 12.45 19.49 18.23
N LYS A 56 12.80 19.59 19.51
CA LYS A 56 14.15 19.94 19.94
C LYS A 56 15.03 18.69 19.88
N ALA A 57 15.58 18.40 18.70
CA ALA A 57 16.59 17.35 18.53
C ALA A 57 17.97 17.90 18.94
N PRO A 58 18.59 17.39 20.03
CA PRO A 58 19.91 17.87 20.48
C PRO A 58 21.03 17.56 19.48
N SER A 59 20.81 16.63 18.55
CA SER A 59 21.82 16.12 17.62
C SER A 59 22.23 17.11 16.52
N LEU A 60 21.49 18.20 16.31
CA LEU A 60 21.77 19.20 15.28
C LEU A 60 22.53 20.43 15.82
N VAL A 61 22.76 20.51 17.13
CA VAL A 61 23.42 21.66 17.78
C VAL A 61 24.92 21.46 17.93
N ALA A 62 25.39 20.20 17.94
CA ALA A 62 26.77 19.89 18.31
C ALA A 62 27.76 19.84 17.13
N GLN A 63 27.30 19.50 15.92
CA GLN A 63 28.16 19.40 14.73
C GLN A 63 27.37 19.78 13.47
N ASP A 64 28.05 20.41 12.51
CA ASP A 64 27.48 20.63 11.18
C ASP A 64 27.17 19.26 10.57
N GLY A 65 25.89 19.04 10.22
CA GLY A 65 25.43 17.77 9.66
C GLY A 65 26.19 17.37 8.38
N VAL A 66 26.73 18.36 7.65
CA VAL A 66 27.57 18.13 6.47
C VAL A 66 28.93 17.58 6.85
N GLU A 67 29.51 18.03 7.96
CA GLU A 67 30.83 17.60 8.43
C GLU A 67 30.78 16.16 8.96
N TYR A 68 29.72 15.81 9.71
CA TYR A 68 29.49 14.44 10.17
C TYR A 68 29.34 13.44 8.99
N GLN A 69 28.59 13.83 7.95
CA GLN A 69 28.42 13.00 6.76
C GLN A 69 29.73 12.80 5.96
N ARG A 70 30.61 13.81 5.93
CA ARG A 70 31.92 13.69 5.28
C ARG A 70 32.83 12.71 6.01
N ASN A 71 32.92 12.81 7.34
CA ASN A 71 33.74 11.91 8.14
C ASN A 71 33.36 10.44 7.98
N LEU A 72 32.05 10.12 7.92
CA LEU A 72 31.60 8.74 7.70
C LEU A 72 31.92 8.20 6.30
N ARG A 73 32.02 9.07 5.29
CA ARG A 73 32.31 8.65 3.91
C ARG A 73 33.78 8.30 3.71
N ASP A 74 34.66 8.97 4.43
CA ASP A 74 36.10 8.82 4.28
C ASP A 74 36.67 7.69 5.17
N GLU A 75 35.85 7.03 6.00
CA GLU A 75 36.20 5.82 6.76
C GLU A 75 35.86 4.49 6.03
N TRP A 76 35.43 4.53 4.76
CA TRP A 76 35.18 3.36 3.91
C TRP A 76 36.23 3.16 2.81
#